data_AF-A0A4S2KJD9-F1
#
_entry.id   AF-A0A4S2KJD9-F1
#
_cell.length_a   1.000
_cell.length_b   1.000
_cell.length_c   1.000
_cell.angle_alpha   90.00
_cell.angle_beta   90.00
_cell.angle_gamma   90.00
#
_symmetry.space_group_name_H-M   'P 1'
#
loop_
_entity.id
_entity.type
_entity.pdbx_description
1 polymer ?
#
loop_
_entity_poly.entity_id
_entity_poly.type
_entity_poly.pdbx_seq_one_letter_code
_entity_poly.pdbx_strand_id
1 'polypeptide(L)'
;MRASIGGRLPLLVPAEVRKPHAKRSVVPPKLQLRAAQKIIELGVKAGKIAPDYKLLGHRQVSNTVSPRDALYNEIIKWPHWSSEP
;
A
#
# COMPACT_ATOMS: atom_id res chain seq x y z
N MET A 1 -51.84 29.93 -11.57
CA MET A 1 -50.38 29.84 -11.31
C MET A 1 -50.06 28.42 -10.87
N ARG A 2 -49.24 27.69 -11.64
CA ARG A 2 -48.85 26.30 -11.32
C ARG A 2 -47.57 26.33 -10.48
N ALA A 3 -47.61 25.80 -9.26
CA ALA A 3 -46.41 25.52 -8.48
C ALA A 3 -45.99 24.07 -8.74
N SER A 4 -44.85 23.90 -9.42
CA SER A 4 -44.19 22.60 -9.61
C SER A 4 -42.84 22.67 -8.91
N ILE A 5 -42.72 21.98 -7.78
CA ILE A 5 -41.45 21.76 -7.08
C ILE A 5 -41.37 20.30 -6.63
N GLY A 6 -41.12 19.42 -7.59
CA GLY A 6 -40.69 18.03 -7.35
C GLY A 6 -39.17 17.93 -7.41
N GLY A 7 -38.47 18.62 -6.51
CA GLY A 7 -37.02 18.48 -6.36
C GLY A 7 -36.70 17.27 -5.50
N ARG A 8 -36.24 16.18 -6.11
CA ARG A 8 -35.71 15.01 -5.40
C ARG A 8 -34.46 15.47 -4.63
N LEU A 9 -34.57 15.63 -3.31
CA LEU A 9 -33.40 15.87 -2.46
C LEU A 9 -32.37 14.75 -2.73
N PRO A 10 -31.10 15.06 -3.02
CA PRO A 10 -30.08 14.03 -2.99
C PRO A 10 -30.02 13.53 -1.54
N LEU A 11 -30.16 12.22 -1.36
CA LEU A 11 -29.90 11.55 -0.10
C LEU A 11 -28.47 11.90 0.30
N LEU A 12 -28.32 12.87 1.21
CA LEU A 12 -27.07 13.15 1.88
C LEU A 12 -26.81 11.94 2.77
N VAL A 13 -26.09 10.96 2.24
CA VAL A 13 -25.57 9.86 3.05
C VAL A 13 -24.65 10.52 4.08
N PRO A 14 -24.92 10.39 5.40
CA PRO A 14 -24.08 11.02 6.41
C PRO A 14 -22.64 10.54 6.25
N ALA A 15 -21.69 11.47 6.43
CA ALA A 15 -20.26 11.27 6.24
C ALA A 15 -19.60 10.38 7.32
N GLU A 16 -20.38 9.77 8.19
CA GLU A 16 -19.97 8.79 9.19
C GLU A 16 -20.53 7.42 8.75
N VAL A 17 -19.77 6.51 8.15
CA VAL A 17 -18.69 5.72 8.79
C VAL A 17 -17.60 5.39 7.75
N ARG A 18 -16.80 6.38 7.36
CA ARG A 18 -15.40 6.04 7.04
C ARG A 18 -14.74 5.78 8.38
N LYS A 19 -14.71 4.50 8.82
CA LYS A 19 -13.80 4.10 9.90
C LYS A 19 -12.44 4.73 9.53
N PRO A 20 -11.81 5.55 10.38
CA PRO A 20 -10.46 5.99 10.11
C PRO A 20 -9.69 4.69 9.91
N HIS A 21 -9.15 4.47 8.71
CA HIS A 21 -8.32 3.32 8.46
C HIS A 21 -7.16 3.49 9.40
N ALA A 22 -7.27 2.89 10.59
CA ALA A 22 -6.35 3.08 11.69
C ALA A 22 -4.95 2.97 11.09
N LYS A 23 -4.09 3.95 11.39
CA LYS A 23 -2.68 3.89 11.01
C LYS A 23 -2.21 2.47 11.33
N ARG A 24 -2.00 1.64 10.30
CA ARG A 24 -1.59 0.25 10.52
C ARG A 24 -0.09 0.35 10.82
N SER A 25 0.20 0.64 12.08
CA SER A 25 1.52 0.86 12.66
C SER A 25 2.18 -0.44 13.12
N VAL A 26 1.54 -1.57 12.85
CA VAL A 26 2.03 -2.90 13.23
C VAL A 26 2.89 -3.46 12.11
N VAL A 27 4.14 -3.75 12.43
CA VAL A 27 5.06 -4.47 11.55
C VAL A 27 4.51 -5.88 11.30
N PRO A 28 4.50 -6.38 10.05
CA PRO A 28 4.05 -7.75 9.79
C PRO A 28 4.81 -8.79 10.62
N PRO A 29 4.18 -9.92 10.98
CA PRO A 29 4.85 -11.01 11.68
C PRO A 29 6.16 -11.42 10.99
N LYS A 30 7.19 -11.77 11.77
CA LYS A 30 8.52 -12.14 11.26
C LYS A 30 8.47 -13.22 10.18
N LEU A 31 7.54 -14.17 10.27
CA LEU A 31 7.36 -15.22 9.26
C LEU A 31 6.98 -14.65 7.88
N GLN A 32 6.15 -13.60 7.83
CA GLN A 32 5.73 -12.95 6.58
C GLN A 32 6.90 -12.18 5.95
N LEU A 33 7.67 -11.45 6.78
CA LEU A 33 8.87 -10.73 6.30
C LEU A 33 9.90 -11.70 5.73
N ARG A 34 10.16 -12.81 6.43
CA ARG A 34 11.06 -13.88 5.96
C ARG A 34 10.57 -14.52 4.67
N ALA A 35 9.27 -14.81 4.57
CA ALA A 35 8.69 -15.39 3.36
C ALA A 35 8.86 -14.46 2.14
N ALA A 36 8.63 -13.15 2.31
CA ALA A 36 8.83 -12.17 1.26
C ALA A 36 10.29 -12.10 0.79
N GLN A 37 11.25 -12.00 1.72
CA GLN A 37 12.68 -12.04 1.39
C GLN A 37 13.07 -13.35 0.69
N LYS A 38 12.51 -14.49 1.15
CA LYS A 38 12.81 -15.80 0.56
C LYS A 38 12.31 -15.92 -0.87
N ILE A 39 11.13 -15.40 -1.18
CA ILE A 39 10.61 -15.39 -2.56
C ILE A 39 11.51 -14.54 -3.46
N ILE A 40 12.02 -13.40 -2.98
CA ILE A 40 12.97 -12.58 -3.75
C ILE A 40 14.28 -13.33 -3.99
N GLU A 41 14.87 -13.94 -2.95
CA GLU A 41 16.09 -14.75 -3.05
C GLU A 41 15.94 -15.88 -4.08
N LEU A 42 14.82 -16.61 -4.02
CA LEU A 42 14.51 -17.68 -4.98
C LEU A 42 14.29 -17.13 -6.38
N GLY A 43 13.65 -15.96 -6.53
CA GLY A 43 13.46 -15.28 -7.80
C GLY A 43 14.79 -14.91 -8.47
N VAL A 44 15.77 -14.43 -7.70
CA VAL A 44 17.13 -14.15 -8.21
C VAL A 44 17.81 -15.45 -8.63
N LYS A 45 17.80 -16.48 -7.78
CA LYS A 45 18.40 -17.80 -8.11
C LYS A 45 17.78 -18.45 -9.35
N ALA A 46 16.48 -18.28 -9.56
CA ALA A 46 15.76 -18.81 -10.71
C ALA A 46 15.85 -17.92 -11.97
N GLY A 47 16.60 -16.81 -11.92
CA GLY A 47 16.73 -15.87 -13.04
C GLY A 47 15.43 -15.12 -13.39
N LYS A 48 14.49 -15.02 -12.45
CA LYS A 48 13.21 -14.28 -12.60
C LYS A 48 13.29 -12.85 -12.09
N ILE A 49 14.26 -12.57 -11.23
CA ILE A 49 14.59 -11.23 -10.73
C ILE A 49 16.06 -11.00 -11.07
N ALA A 50 16.38 -9.83 -11.64
CA ALA A 50 17.76 -9.46 -11.95
C ALA A 50 18.60 -9.40 -10.66
N PRO A 51 19.88 -9.83 -10.65
CA PRO A 51 20.71 -9.79 -9.43
C PRO A 51 20.90 -8.38 -8.84
N ASP A 52 20.80 -7.35 -9.67
CA ASP A 52 20.95 -5.93 -9.33
C ASP A 52 19.60 -5.19 -9.25
N TYR A 53 18.51 -5.92 -8.96
CA TYR A 53 17.18 -5.34 -8.82
C TYR A 53 17.13 -4.17 -7.83
N LYS A 54 16.14 -3.28 -8.00
CA LYS A 54 15.74 -2.28 -7.00
C LYS A 54 14.52 -2.77 -6.24
N LEU A 55 14.55 -2.66 -4.92
CA LEU A 55 13.39 -2.85 -4.06
C LEU A 55 12.74 -1.49 -3.77
N LEU A 56 11.46 -1.36 -4.11
CA LEU A 56 10.68 -0.13 -3.94
C LEU A 56 9.37 -0.44 -3.20
N GLY A 57 8.91 0.51 -2.39
CA GLY A 57 7.55 0.52 -1.89
C GLY A 57 6.59 1.02 -2.95
N HIS A 58 5.37 0.48 -3.02
CA HIS A 58 4.38 0.84 -4.05
C HIS A 58 4.11 2.37 -4.12
N ARG A 59 4.16 3.07 -2.97
CA ARG A 59 4.05 4.53 -2.89
C ARG A 59 5.11 5.33 -3.68
N GLN A 60 6.26 4.74 -4.02
CA GLN A 60 7.30 5.42 -4.80
C GLN A 60 6.98 5.48 -6.30
N VAL A 61 6.09 4.61 -6.78
CA VAL A 61 5.80 4.45 -8.22
C VAL A 61 4.33 4.72 -8.57
N SER A 62 3.49 5.03 -7.58
CA SER A 62 2.07 5.30 -7.77
C SER A 62 1.53 6.18 -6.65
N ASN A 63 0.43 6.89 -6.93
CA ASN A 63 -0.28 7.70 -5.94
C ASN A 63 -1.08 6.79 -4.99
N THR A 64 -0.38 6.06 -4.12
CA THR A 64 -0.95 5.10 -3.17
C THR A 64 -0.26 5.18 -1.82
N VAL A 65 -1.00 4.91 -0.76
CA VAL A 65 -0.46 4.85 0.61
C VAL A 65 0.25 3.53 0.92
N SER A 66 0.04 2.49 0.10
CA SER A 66 0.68 1.17 0.25
C SER A 66 2.20 1.28 0.14
N PRO A 67 3.01 0.58 0.98
CA PRO A 67 2.65 -0.48 1.92
C PRO A 67 2.29 0.00 3.35
N ARG A 68 1.94 1.28 3.54
CA ARG A 68 1.84 1.97 4.84
C ARG A 68 3.18 2.01 5.58
N ASP A 69 3.24 2.80 6.64
CA ASP A 69 4.51 3.24 7.21
C ASP A 69 5.26 2.12 7.96
N ALA A 70 4.54 1.23 8.64
CA ALA A 70 5.19 0.16 9.40
C ALA A 70 5.97 -0.81 8.51
N LEU A 71 5.38 -1.27 7.40
CA LEU A 71 6.08 -2.13 6.45
C LEU A 71 7.08 -1.33 5.62
N TYR A 72 6.76 -0.09 5.23
CA TYR A 72 7.70 0.77 4.51
C TYR A 72 9.00 0.96 5.29
N ASN A 73 8.91 1.34 6.56
CA ASN A 73 10.05 1.53 7.46
C ASN A 73 10.83 0.23 7.72
N GLU A 74 10.25 -0.93 7.42
CA GLU A 74 10.95 -2.21 7.50
C GLU A 74 11.70 -2.53 6.20
N ILE A 75 11.06 -2.36 5.04
CA ILE A 75 11.69 -2.68 3.75
C ILE A 75 12.81 -1.73 3.36
N ILE A 76 12.84 -0.49 3.88
CA ILE A 76 13.97 0.43 3.65
C ILE A 76 15.30 -0.09 4.19
N LYS A 77 15.26 -1.07 5.12
CA LYS A 77 16.44 -1.68 5.73
C LYS A 77 16.91 -2.92 4.96
N TRP A 78 16.13 -3.38 3.97
CA TRP A 78 16.43 -4.60 3.24
C TRP A 78 17.50 -4.35 2.17
N PRO A 79 18.25 -5.39 1.77
CA PRO A 79 19.12 -5.31 0.62
C PRO A 79 18.37 -4.82 -0.62
N HIS A 80 19.07 -4.11 -1.51
CA HIS A 80 18.54 -3.58 -2.76
C HIS A 80 17.47 -2.49 -2.62
N TRP A 81 17.15 -2.01 -1.41
CA TRP A 81 16.32 -0.83 -1.25
C TRP A 81 16.89 0.36 -2.05
N SER A 82 16.00 1.08 -2.75
CA SER A 82 16.36 2.33 -3.42
C SER A 82 15.39 3.44 -3.02
N SER A 83 15.92 4.64 -2.74
CA SER A 83 15.09 5.83 -2.53
C SER A 83 14.47 6.34 -3.83
N GLU A 84 15.13 6.06 -4.97
CA GLU A 84 14.72 6.54 -6.29
C GLU A 84 14.27 5.38 -7.20
N PRO A 85 13.09 5.50 -7.85
CA PRO A 85 12.58 4.48 -8.75
C PRO A 85 13.52 4.19 -9.94
#